data_AF-A0A965VTU5-F1
#
_entry.id   AF-A0A965VTU5-F1
#
_cell.length_a   1.000
_cell.length_b   1.000
_cell.length_c   1.000
_cell.angle_alpha   90.00
_cell.angle_beta   90.00
_cell.angle_gamma   90.00
#
_symmetry.space_group_name_H-M   'P 1'
#
loop_
_entity.id
_entity.type
_entity.pdbx_description
1 polymer ?
#
loop_
_entity_poly.entity_id
_entity_poly.type
_entity_poly.pdbx_seq_one_letter_code
_entity_poly.pdbx_strand_id
1 'polypeptide(L)' 'DMVGGGKAIKAEVPLSEMFGYSTTLRSMSQGRATYTMEFKHYAEAPRNVSEAIVAARAK' A
#
# COMPACT_ATOMS: atom_id res chain seq x y z
N ASP A 1 4.97 -7.42 20.74
CA ASP A 1 6.28 -7.63 20.12
C ASP A 1 6.41 -9.04 19.58
N MET A 2 7.03 -9.22 18.41
CA MET A 2 7.45 -10.55 17.93
C MET A 2 8.76 -10.95 18.61
N VAL A 3 8.96 -12.26 18.82
CA VAL A 3 10.20 -12.82 19.36
C VAL A 3 11.35 -12.45 18.40
N GLY A 4 12.35 -11.71 18.89
CA GLY A 4 13.48 -11.21 18.07
C GLY A 4 13.49 -9.70 17.79
N GLY A 5 12.64 -8.91 18.45
CA GLY A 5 12.66 -7.43 18.35
C GLY A 5 11.90 -6.86 17.16
N GLY A 6 11.12 -7.68 16.45
CA GLY A 6 10.25 -7.25 15.36
C GLY A 6 8.92 -6.66 15.86
N LYS A 7 8.42 -5.64 15.15
CA LYS A 7 7.08 -5.07 15.34
C LYS A 7 6.17 -5.50 14.20
N ALA A 8 4.96 -5.95 14.54
CA ALA A 8 3.91 -6.20 13.55
C ALA A 8 3.07 -4.93 13.37
N ILE A 9 2.99 -4.43 12.13
CA ILE A 9 2.24 -3.22 11.78
C ILE A 9 1.07 -3.65 10.91
N LYS A 10 -0.15 -3.29 11.34
CA LYS A 10 -1.37 -3.45 10.56
C LYS A 10 -1.79 -2.09 10.04
N ALA A 11 -1.97 -1.97 8.73
CA ALA A 11 -2.39 -0.74 8.09
C ALA A 11 -3.36 -1.06 6.94
N GLU A 12 -4.25 -0.11 6.68
CA GLU A 12 -5.11 -0.12 5.51
C GLU A 12 -4.57 0.90 4.54
N VAL A 13 -4.27 0.46 3.31
CA VAL A 13 -3.62 1.28 2.31
C VAL A 13 -4.33 1.07 0.98
N PRO A 14 -4.59 2.13 0.20
CA PRO A 14 -5.12 1.98 -1.15
C PRO A 14 -4.17 1.14 -2.01
N LEU A 15 -4.71 0.17 -2.75
CA LEU A 15 -3.91 -0.71 -3.59
C LEU A 15 -3.11 0.07 -4.66
N SER A 16 -3.65 1.22 -5.12
CA SER A 16 -2.98 2.11 -6.08
C SER A 16 -1.61 2.61 -5.58
N GLU A 17 -1.45 2.78 -4.26
CA GLU A 17 -0.23 3.31 -3.64
C GLU A 17 0.80 2.22 -3.31
N MET A 18 0.45 0.94 -3.48
CA MET A 18 1.34 -0.19 -3.15
C MET A 18 2.35 -0.51 -4.26
N PHE A 19 2.24 0.14 -5.43
CA PHE A 19 3.18 -0.05 -6.52
C PHE A 19 4.59 0.40 -6.11
N GLY A 20 5.56 -0.51 -6.17
CA GLY A 20 6.94 -0.24 -5.74
C GLY A 20 7.19 -0.33 -4.23
N TYR A 21 6.16 -0.65 -3.42
CA TYR A 21 6.29 -0.75 -1.96
C TYR A 21 7.35 -1.77 -1.50
N SER A 22 7.49 -2.89 -2.22
CA SER A 22 8.49 -3.92 -1.88
C SER A 22 9.93 -3.41 -1.91
N THR A 23 10.26 -2.56 -2.88
CA THR A 23 11.59 -1.93 -3.02
C THR A 23 11.82 -0.96 -1.87
N THR A 24 10.84 -0.09 -1.60
CA THR A 24 10.92 0.91 -0.52
C THR A 24 11.07 0.24 0.84
N LEU A 25 10.26 -0.80 1.12
CA LEU A 25 10.33 -1.57 2.37
C LEU A 25 11.69 -2.24 2.55
N ARG A 26 12.25 -2.84 1.48
CA ARG A 26 13.57 -3.45 1.53
C ARG A 26 14.65 -2.41 1.84
N SER A 27 14.61 -1.25 1.19
CA SER A 27 15.58 -0.18 1.45
C SER A 27 15.50 0.34 2.88
N MET A 28 14.30 0.60 3.40
CA MET A 28 14.10 1.11 4.78
C MET A 28 14.48 0.10 5.85
N SER A 29 14.22 -1.19 5.62
CA SER A 29 14.47 -2.25 6.61
C SER A 29 15.81 -2.95 6.45
N GLN A 30 16.68 -2.45 5.55
CA GLN A 30 17.92 -3.14 5.15
C GLN A 30 17.66 -4.60 4.72
N GLY A 31 16.50 -4.84 4.09
CA GLY A 31 16.06 -6.15 3.60
C GLY A 31 15.59 -7.14 4.65
N ARG A 32 15.33 -6.69 5.88
CA ARG A 32 14.91 -7.56 6.98
C ARG A 32 13.39 -7.64 7.17
N ALA A 33 12.62 -6.67 6.66
CA ALA A 33 11.17 -6.66 6.81
C ALA A 33 10.48 -7.50 5.72
N THR A 34 9.38 -8.14 6.13
CA THR A 34 8.47 -8.86 5.26
C THR A 34 7.08 -8.21 5.34
N TYR A 35 6.29 -8.34 4.28
CA TYR A 35 4.92 -7.85 4.26
C TYR A 35 4.01 -8.82 3.52
N THR A 36 2.73 -8.80 3.87
CA THR A 36 1.64 -9.52 3.21
C THR A 36 0.53 -8.52 2.93
N MET A 37 -0.13 -8.67 1.78
CA MET A 37 -1.24 -7.81 1.39
C MET A 37 -2.41 -8.68 0.94
N GLU A 38 -3.59 -8.36 1.43
CA GLU A 38 -4.84 -9.06 1.12
C GLU A 38 -5.93 -8.02 0.83
N PHE A 39 -6.81 -8.34 -0.11
CA PHE A 39 -7.95 -7.49 -0.41
C PHE A 39 -8.89 -7.46 0.81
N LYS A 40 -9.26 -6.26 1.26
CA LYS A 40 -10.21 -6.06 2.37
C LYS A 40 -11.57 -5.59 1.88
N HIS A 41 -11.64 -4.41 1.27
CA HIS A 41 -12.89 -3.79 0.79
C HIS A 41 -12.60 -2.69 -0.23
N TYR A 42 -13.65 -2.20 -0.89
CA TYR A 42 -13.61 -0.99 -1.70
C TYR A 42 -13.91 0.24 -0.84
N ALA A 43 -13.14 1.30 -1.03
CA ALA A 43 -13.38 2.61 -0.41
C ALA A 43 -13.52 3.68 -1.50
N GLU A 44 -14.19 4.78 -1.18
CA GLU A 44 -14.30 5.92 -2.09
C GLU A 44 -12.91 6.48 -2.39
N ALA A 45 -12.58 6.57 -3.68
CA ALA A 45 -11.31 7.12 -4.10
C ALA A 45 -11.29 8.64 -3.86
N PRO A 46 -10.16 9.21 -3.40
CA PRO A 46 -10.00 10.65 -3.25
C PRO A 46 -10.44 11.41 -4.51
N ARG A 47 -11.13 12.55 -4.34
CA ARG A 47 -11.75 13.31 -5.46
C ARG A 47 -10.79 13.59 -6.61
N ASN A 48 -9.55 13.95 -6.30
CA ASN A 48 -8.49 14.20 -7.28
C ASN A 48 -8.17 12.98 -8.15
N VAL A 49 -8.18 11.76 -7.58
CA VAL A 49 -7.93 10.52 -8.31
C VAL A 49 -9.17 10.11 -9.11
N SER A 50 -10.35 10.25 -8.51
CA SER A 50 -11.62 9.94 -9.14
C SER A 50 -11.84 10.77 -10.41
N GLU A 51 -11.64 12.08 -10.34
CA GLU A 51 -11.77 12.99 -11.48
C GLU A 51 -10.77 12.66 -12.60
N ALA A 52 -9.51 12.37 -12.25
CA ALA A 52 -8.50 11.98 -13.22
C ALA A 52 -8.85 10.68 -13.96
N ILE A 53 -9.37 9.67 -13.25
CA ILE A 53 -9.77 8.39 -13.86
C ILE A 53 -11.01 8.58 -14.75
N VAL A 54 -12.01 9.35 -14.31
CA VAL A 54 -13.21 9.63 -15.11
C VAL A 54 -12.84 10.38 -16.39
N ALA A 55 -11.98 11.39 -16.30
CA ALA A 55 -11.49 12.13 -17.46
C ALA A 55 -10.68 11.24 -18.42
N ALA A 56 -9.81 10.36 -17.90
CA ALA A 56 -9.02 9.43 -18.71
C ALA A 56 -9.88 8.36 -19.42
N ARG A 57 -11.01 7.97 -18.83
CA ARG A 57 -11.96 6.98 -19.38
C ARG A 57 -12.93 7.55 -20.42
N ALA A 58 -13.16 8.87 -20.40
CA ALA A 58 -14.08 9.56 -21.30
C ALA A 58 -13.45 9.93 -22.66
N LYS A 59 -12.14 9.68 -22.83
CA LYS A 59 -11.40 9.84 -24.08
C LYS A 59 -11.26 8.49 -24.79
#